data_AF-I7KPJ3-F1
#
_entry.id   AF-I7KPJ3-F1
#
_cell.length_a   1.000
_cell.length_b   1.000
_cell.length_c   1.000
_cell.angle_alpha   90.00
_cell.angle_beta   90.00
_cell.angle_gamma   90.00
#
_symmetry.space_group_name_H-M   'P 1'
#
loop_
_entity.id
_entity.type
_entity.pdbx_description
1 polymer ?
#
loop_
_entity_poly.entity_id
_entity_poly.type
_entity_poly.pdbx_seq_one_letter_code
_entity_poly.pdbx_strand_id
1 'polypeptide(L)'
;MSYSLPESREPYFKIMEFLADFYDERLDYRELYRNEIEEKFQSWGAAIIPENILKQRFGQYLWLAGSFKYTTSENSIDFTEMISVIYTRWYMLKNGPTPAKIQIFNNRQWFIEGLKYLLAILEDWPITKNVTSNSPVNVPYPLIGKIVKLEIYNFAPYYGLTHFDHEDAQYLRLSKRETCFFIASIFGNHKMRIEQPEIDEQNLTKIFSGLRYYLEKPLNSMTVQNNITQVKNYVIRITDDHENVFELSRDQLHWFEWGSIESDISGLIRKNLPINDMYLLDDNTHYFKRLVLDYRQNDSEDKESLEIDNETGLLSYIRIENNDDYDEPIKVAYRIQNQDLIKTSFEDFWLAHPKDRRVVDETEDKKYHLLVEYKNFPTLDYAGIFDRIGLPANFSNLVENLSKIMSTCTFGQIIDPKIYGRGRKDDTEFIVCEVTFQKGGTRYSYLTSDETIKIGDKVFVPVGYNGQQKIVKVVGIRYLNEADLPLPLDKLKWITKRGLDPDEEIIL
;
A
#
# COMPACT_ATOMS: atom_id res chain seq x y z
N MET A 1 -19.84 3.60 -31.25
CA MET A 1 -18.47 3.81 -31.77
C MET A 1 -17.54 3.47 -30.63
N SER A 2 -16.69 2.46 -30.80
CA SER A 2 -15.71 2.03 -29.81
C SER A 2 -14.56 3.02 -29.78
N TYR A 3 -14.44 3.79 -28.69
CA TYR A 3 -13.35 4.72 -28.51
C TYR A 3 -12.12 3.98 -28.00
N SER A 4 -11.01 4.11 -28.73
CA SER A 4 -9.70 3.59 -28.37
C SER A 4 -9.03 4.54 -27.38
N LEU A 5 -8.86 4.08 -26.15
CA LEU A 5 -7.93 4.64 -25.18
C LEU A 5 -6.49 4.66 -25.75
N PRO A 6 -5.62 5.61 -25.34
CA PRO A 6 -4.26 5.77 -25.86
C PRO A 6 -3.38 4.53 -25.62
N GLU A 7 -2.59 4.11 -26.61
CA GLU A 7 -1.73 2.91 -26.57
C GLU A 7 -0.51 3.01 -25.62
N SER A 8 -0.28 4.17 -24.98
CA SER A 8 0.89 4.45 -24.13
C SER A 8 0.49 5.05 -22.76
N ARG A 9 1.35 4.90 -21.72
CA ARG A 9 1.18 5.56 -20.40
C ARG A 9 1.52 7.06 -20.41
N GLU A 10 1.86 7.62 -21.58
CA GLU A 10 2.21 9.02 -21.75
C GLU A 10 1.18 10.00 -21.15
N PRO A 11 -0.15 9.80 -21.32
CA PRO A 11 -1.14 10.71 -20.75
C PRO A 11 -1.10 10.75 -19.23
N TYR A 12 -0.94 9.60 -18.57
CA TYR A 12 -0.85 9.53 -17.12
C TYR A 12 0.30 10.39 -16.58
N PHE A 13 1.51 10.22 -17.15
CA PHE A 13 2.68 10.99 -16.73
C PHE A 13 2.52 12.49 -16.96
N LYS A 14 2.01 12.87 -18.13
CA LYS A 14 1.83 14.28 -18.48
C LYS A 14 0.73 14.93 -17.64
N ILE A 15 -0.31 14.19 -17.27
CA ILE A 15 -1.34 14.67 -16.33
C ILE A 15 -0.76 14.85 -14.93
N MET A 16 0.09 13.94 -14.44
CA MET A 16 0.80 14.11 -13.16
C MET A 16 1.71 15.35 -13.18
N GLU A 17 2.40 15.58 -14.30
CA GLU A 17 3.22 16.78 -14.51
C GLU A 17 2.39 18.06 -14.44
N PHE A 18 1.26 18.11 -15.17
CA PHE A 18 0.36 19.25 -15.16
C PHE A 18 -0.25 19.46 -13.78
N LEU A 19 -0.65 18.37 -13.11
CA LEU A 19 -1.21 18.42 -11.77
C LEU A 19 -0.22 19.03 -10.77
N ALA A 20 1.07 18.66 -10.87
CA ALA A 20 2.12 19.28 -10.08
C ALA A 20 2.23 20.80 -10.33
N ASP A 21 2.16 21.24 -11.59
CA ASP A 21 2.14 22.68 -11.92
C ASP A 21 0.93 23.37 -11.28
N PHE A 22 -0.24 22.77 -11.39
CA PHE A 22 -1.46 23.30 -10.81
C PHE A 22 -1.46 23.30 -9.28
N TYR A 23 -0.62 22.51 -8.61
CA TYR A 23 -0.44 22.56 -7.16
C TYR A 23 0.64 23.55 -6.69
N ASP A 24 1.58 23.92 -7.55
CA ASP A 24 2.67 24.81 -7.19
C ASP A 24 2.21 26.28 -7.19
N GLU A 25 1.76 26.78 -6.04
CA GLU A 25 1.22 28.15 -5.88
C GLU A 25 2.17 29.28 -6.34
N ARG A 26 3.47 28.99 -6.49
CA ARG A 26 4.50 29.95 -6.91
C ARG A 26 4.53 30.17 -8.42
N LEU A 27 4.00 29.24 -9.22
CA LEU A 27 4.00 29.34 -10.68
C LEU A 27 3.11 30.47 -11.19
N ASP A 28 3.64 31.23 -12.16
CA ASP A 28 2.89 32.27 -12.85
C ASP A 28 1.88 31.66 -13.84
N TYR A 29 0.82 32.40 -14.19
CA TYR A 29 -0.21 31.93 -15.13
C TYR A 29 0.38 31.61 -16.51
N ARG A 30 1.52 32.22 -16.88
CA ARG A 30 2.23 31.94 -18.13
C ARG A 30 2.73 30.50 -18.21
N GLU A 31 3.25 29.97 -17.12
CA GLU A 31 3.72 28.58 -17.03
C GLU A 31 2.56 27.59 -17.11
N LEU A 32 1.40 27.98 -16.56
CA LEU A 32 0.15 27.21 -16.65
C LEU A 32 -0.52 27.28 -18.03
N TYR A 33 -0.08 28.19 -18.92
CA TYR A 33 -0.61 28.33 -20.29
C TYR A 33 0.37 27.92 -21.39
N ARG A 34 1.47 27.26 -21.04
CA ARG A 34 2.46 26.81 -22.02
C ARG A 34 1.82 25.94 -23.11
N ASN A 35 2.34 26.07 -24.33
CA ASN A 35 1.77 25.41 -25.52
C ASN A 35 1.75 23.89 -25.41
N GLU A 36 2.65 23.31 -24.62
CA GLU A 36 2.70 21.86 -24.38
C GLU A 36 1.37 21.30 -23.84
N ILE A 37 0.68 21.99 -22.92
CA ILE A 37 -0.60 21.52 -22.38
C ILE A 37 -1.64 21.40 -23.51
N GLU A 38 -1.67 22.41 -24.37
CA GLU A 38 -2.58 22.46 -25.52
C GLU A 38 -2.26 21.39 -26.55
N GLU A 39 -0.99 21.25 -26.94
CA GLU A 39 -0.54 20.22 -27.87
C GLU A 39 -0.85 18.81 -27.37
N LYS A 40 -0.62 18.54 -26.07
CA LYS A 40 -0.91 17.24 -25.47
C LYS A 40 -2.41 16.96 -25.42
N PHE A 41 -3.21 17.89 -24.92
CA PHE A 41 -4.66 17.70 -24.86
C PHE A 41 -5.26 17.48 -26.25
N GLN A 42 -4.83 18.25 -27.25
CA GLN A 42 -5.26 18.03 -28.64
C GLN A 42 -4.81 16.67 -29.19
N SER A 43 -3.56 16.25 -28.91
CA SER A 43 -3.03 14.95 -29.34
C SER A 43 -3.80 13.76 -28.74
N TRP A 44 -4.39 13.94 -27.56
CA TRP A 44 -5.24 12.94 -26.90
C TRP A 44 -6.73 13.02 -27.30
N GLY A 45 -7.07 13.90 -28.25
CA GLY A 45 -8.42 14.03 -28.80
C GLY A 45 -9.30 15.06 -28.11
N ALA A 46 -8.74 15.98 -27.31
CA ALA A 46 -9.53 17.04 -26.69
C ALA A 46 -10.12 17.99 -27.75
N ALA A 47 -11.41 18.28 -27.61
CA ALA A 47 -12.11 19.27 -28.40
C ALA A 47 -12.61 20.43 -27.53
N ILE A 48 -12.71 21.62 -28.13
CA ILE A 48 -13.37 22.76 -27.47
C ILE A 48 -14.88 22.51 -27.55
N ILE A 49 -15.51 22.36 -26.39
CA ILE A 49 -16.95 22.13 -26.27
C ILE A 49 -17.65 23.46 -26.00
N PRO A 50 -18.69 23.82 -26.77
CA PRO A 50 -19.50 25.00 -26.47
C PRO A 50 -20.03 25.00 -25.04
N GLU A 51 -19.86 26.12 -24.31
CA GLU A 51 -20.18 26.21 -22.89
C GLU A 51 -21.66 25.90 -22.58
N ASN A 52 -22.58 26.20 -23.50
CA ASN A 52 -24.00 25.85 -23.36
C ASN A 52 -24.22 24.33 -23.33
N ILE A 53 -23.46 23.56 -24.11
CA ILE A 53 -23.51 22.09 -24.10
C ILE A 53 -22.95 21.56 -22.78
N LEU A 54 -21.83 22.13 -22.31
CA LEU A 54 -21.29 21.76 -21.00
C LEU A 54 -22.26 22.09 -19.86
N LYS A 55 -22.93 23.25 -19.89
CA LYS A 55 -23.94 23.62 -18.87
C LYS A 55 -25.17 22.71 -18.90
N GLN A 56 -25.57 22.22 -20.06
CA GLN A 56 -26.63 21.21 -20.16
C GLN A 56 -26.20 19.88 -19.55
N ARG A 57 -24.93 19.50 -19.72
CA ARG A 57 -24.39 18.22 -19.24
C ARG A 57 -24.02 18.21 -17.75
N PHE A 58 -23.39 19.26 -17.25
CA PHE A 58 -22.84 19.36 -15.89
C PHE A 58 -23.65 20.28 -14.97
N GLY A 59 -24.70 20.91 -15.51
CA GLY A 59 -25.56 21.84 -14.78
C GLY A 59 -24.87 23.15 -14.40
N GLN A 60 -25.51 23.88 -13.49
CA GLN A 60 -25.08 25.22 -13.07
C GLN A 60 -23.75 25.24 -12.28
N TYR A 61 -23.25 24.07 -11.86
CA TYR A 61 -22.05 23.94 -11.03
C TYR A 61 -20.79 23.61 -11.81
N LEU A 62 -20.87 23.48 -13.15
CA LEU A 62 -19.78 23.10 -14.06
C LEU A 62 -18.41 23.72 -13.74
N TRP A 63 -18.39 24.97 -13.24
CA TRP A 63 -17.16 25.70 -12.97
C TRP A 63 -16.75 25.84 -11.49
N LEU A 64 -17.47 25.20 -10.57
CA LEU A 64 -17.16 25.23 -9.14
C LEU A 64 -16.25 24.08 -8.75
N ALA A 65 -15.28 24.34 -7.88
CA ALA A 65 -14.55 23.26 -7.21
C ALA A 65 -15.55 22.35 -6.47
N GLY A 66 -15.41 21.04 -6.66
CA GLY A 66 -16.30 19.98 -6.24
C GLY A 66 -17.28 19.51 -7.32
N SER A 67 -17.34 20.16 -8.50
CA SER A 67 -18.32 19.83 -9.54
C SER A 67 -18.20 18.38 -10.05
N PHE A 68 -16.99 17.84 -10.05
CA PHE A 68 -16.69 16.47 -10.48
C PHE A 68 -17.08 15.40 -9.44
N LYS A 69 -17.46 15.77 -8.21
CA LYS A 69 -17.97 14.82 -7.20
C LYS A 69 -19.42 14.40 -7.45
N TYR A 70 -20.17 15.17 -8.25
CA TYR A 70 -21.59 14.94 -8.53
C TYR A 70 -21.85 14.14 -9.81
N THR A 71 -20.79 13.73 -10.52
CA THR A 71 -20.88 12.84 -11.68
C THR A 71 -20.90 11.39 -11.19
N THR A 72 -21.96 10.99 -10.49
CA THR A 72 -22.12 9.66 -9.88
C THR A 72 -22.75 8.64 -10.84
N SER A 73 -22.13 7.44 -10.87
CA SER A 73 -22.52 6.08 -11.33
C SER A 73 -23.47 5.81 -12.52
N GLU A 74 -24.42 6.67 -12.89
CA GLU A 74 -25.34 6.42 -14.02
C GLU A 74 -24.96 7.15 -15.32
N ASN A 75 -24.01 8.10 -15.26
CA ASN A 75 -23.47 8.86 -16.40
C ASN A 75 -21.93 8.95 -16.32
N SER A 76 -21.23 7.87 -16.65
CA SER A 76 -19.76 7.88 -16.68
C SER A 76 -19.23 8.85 -17.76
N ILE A 77 -18.26 9.68 -17.39
CA ILE A 77 -17.53 10.55 -18.31
C ILE A 77 -16.29 9.78 -18.75
N ASP A 78 -16.08 9.66 -20.05
CA ASP A 78 -14.89 9.01 -20.58
C ASP A 78 -13.67 9.95 -20.62
N PHE A 79 -12.50 9.37 -20.89
CA PHE A 79 -11.24 10.11 -20.91
C PHE A 79 -11.27 11.29 -21.88
N THR A 80 -11.72 11.07 -23.13
CA THR A 80 -11.73 12.08 -24.20
C THR A 80 -12.68 13.22 -23.89
N GLU A 81 -13.82 12.92 -23.30
CA GLU A 81 -14.76 13.92 -22.86
C GLU A 81 -14.21 14.73 -21.69
N MET A 82 -13.64 14.07 -20.69
CA MET A 82 -13.08 14.76 -19.54
C MET A 82 -11.92 15.68 -19.92
N ILE A 83 -10.98 15.23 -20.77
CA ILE A 83 -9.91 16.10 -21.27
C ILE A 83 -10.49 17.28 -22.04
N SER A 84 -11.60 17.09 -22.78
CA SER A 84 -12.27 18.16 -23.54
C SER A 84 -12.91 19.20 -22.63
N VAL A 85 -13.49 18.79 -21.50
CA VAL A 85 -14.05 19.70 -20.49
C VAL A 85 -12.94 20.56 -19.87
N ILE A 86 -11.84 19.94 -19.47
CA ILE A 86 -10.69 20.63 -18.86
C ILE A 86 -10.02 21.55 -19.88
N TYR A 87 -9.78 21.06 -21.10
CA TYR A 87 -9.19 21.83 -22.19
C TYR A 87 -10.05 23.05 -22.56
N THR A 88 -11.38 22.88 -22.63
CA THR A 88 -12.30 23.99 -22.90
C THR A 88 -12.16 25.10 -21.87
N ARG A 89 -12.16 24.78 -20.57
CA ARG A 89 -11.99 25.80 -19.52
C ARG A 89 -10.61 26.45 -19.58
N TRP A 90 -9.57 25.65 -19.79
CA TRP A 90 -8.21 26.13 -19.94
C TRP A 90 -8.11 27.12 -21.10
N TYR A 91 -8.67 26.78 -22.26
CA TYR A 91 -8.71 27.63 -23.46
C TYR A 91 -9.50 28.93 -23.21
N MET A 92 -10.65 28.85 -22.54
CA MET A 92 -11.47 30.02 -22.20
C MET A 92 -10.74 30.99 -21.26
N LEU A 93 -9.99 30.48 -20.29
CA LEU A 93 -9.22 31.33 -19.37
C LEU A 93 -7.96 31.90 -20.04
N LYS A 94 -7.23 31.08 -20.83
CA LYS A 94 -6.04 31.50 -21.59
C LYS A 94 -6.37 32.66 -22.54
N ASN A 95 -7.46 32.52 -23.29
CA ASN A 95 -7.88 33.50 -24.31
C ASN A 95 -8.90 34.53 -23.80
N GLY A 96 -9.23 34.48 -22.50
CA GLY A 96 -10.18 35.39 -21.88
C GLY A 96 -9.58 36.78 -21.59
N PRO A 97 -10.40 37.75 -21.16
CA PRO A 97 -9.96 39.12 -20.89
C PRO A 97 -9.01 39.25 -19.69
N THR A 98 -8.82 38.18 -18.91
CA THR A 98 -7.96 38.18 -17.73
C THR A 98 -7.32 36.80 -17.54
N PRO A 99 -6.23 36.49 -18.26
CA PRO A 99 -5.58 35.18 -18.19
C PRO A 99 -5.10 34.79 -16.78
N ALA A 100 -4.69 35.77 -15.96
CA ALA A 100 -4.31 35.56 -14.55
C ALA A 100 -5.41 34.94 -13.67
N LYS A 101 -6.67 34.90 -14.13
CA LYS A 101 -7.77 34.25 -13.40
C LYS A 101 -7.52 32.77 -13.12
N ILE A 102 -6.69 32.07 -13.89
CA ILE A 102 -6.34 30.66 -13.60
C ILE A 102 -5.65 30.46 -12.25
N GLN A 103 -4.97 31.49 -11.74
CA GLN A 103 -4.31 31.44 -10.43
C GLN A 103 -5.27 31.69 -9.26
N ILE A 104 -6.49 32.19 -9.52
CA ILE A 104 -7.49 32.34 -8.46
C ILE A 104 -7.77 30.95 -7.87
N PHE A 105 -7.68 30.85 -6.55
CA PHE A 105 -7.81 29.60 -5.80
C PHE A 105 -8.90 28.67 -6.35
N ASN A 106 -10.14 29.16 -6.50
CA ASN A 106 -11.25 28.35 -7.00
C ASN A 106 -11.06 27.81 -8.43
N ASN A 107 -10.44 28.60 -9.33
CA ASN A 107 -10.15 28.13 -10.69
C ASN A 107 -9.04 27.09 -10.67
N ARG A 108 -8.00 27.34 -9.88
CA ARG A 108 -6.87 26.43 -9.72
C ARG A 108 -7.29 25.09 -9.12
N GLN A 109 -8.09 25.13 -8.05
CA GLN A 109 -8.67 23.94 -7.42
C GLN A 109 -9.56 23.14 -8.39
N TRP A 110 -10.31 23.82 -9.25
CA TRP A 110 -11.10 23.11 -10.25
C TRP A 110 -10.25 22.35 -11.26
N PHE A 111 -9.14 22.93 -11.74
CA PHE A 111 -8.22 22.22 -12.64
C PHE A 111 -7.55 21.04 -11.92
N ILE A 112 -7.13 21.23 -10.67
CA ILE A 112 -6.60 20.17 -9.83
C ILE A 112 -7.59 19.00 -9.77
N GLU A 113 -8.84 19.25 -9.40
CA GLU A 113 -9.86 18.20 -9.31
C GLU A 113 -10.16 17.54 -10.65
N GLY A 114 -10.18 18.31 -11.74
CA GLY A 114 -10.37 17.76 -13.08
C GLY A 114 -9.22 16.82 -13.49
N LEU A 115 -7.96 17.25 -13.26
CA LEU A 115 -6.78 16.43 -13.54
C LEU A 115 -6.74 15.18 -12.65
N LYS A 116 -7.15 15.26 -11.38
CA LYS A 116 -7.33 14.07 -10.51
C LYS A 116 -8.35 13.09 -11.07
N TYR A 117 -9.48 13.61 -11.57
CA TYR A 117 -10.52 12.77 -12.15
C TYR A 117 -10.04 12.12 -13.45
N LEU A 118 -9.22 12.81 -14.26
CA LEU A 118 -8.56 12.19 -15.41
C LEU A 118 -7.60 11.06 -15.02
N LEU A 119 -6.82 11.23 -13.95
CA LEU A 119 -5.98 10.16 -13.43
C LEU A 119 -6.84 8.97 -13.01
N ALA A 120 -7.93 9.21 -12.29
CA ALA A 120 -8.89 8.18 -11.90
C ALA A 120 -9.47 7.41 -13.10
N ILE A 121 -9.75 8.07 -14.23
CA ILE A 121 -10.19 7.39 -15.46
C ILE A 121 -9.07 6.51 -16.06
N LEU A 122 -7.82 6.99 -16.04
CA LEU A 122 -6.68 6.26 -16.58
C LEU A 122 -6.22 5.10 -15.68
N GLU A 123 -6.57 5.13 -14.41
CA GLU A 123 -6.28 4.09 -13.41
C GLU A 123 -6.98 2.75 -13.71
N ASP A 124 -8.09 2.72 -14.48
CA ASP A 124 -8.83 1.50 -14.89
C ASP A 124 -8.18 0.73 -16.09
N TRP A 125 -6.92 1.03 -16.45
CA TRP A 125 -6.24 0.48 -17.62
C TRP A 125 -5.71 -0.95 -17.42
N PRO A 126 -6.08 -1.95 -18.28
CA PRO A 126 -5.51 -3.29 -18.20
C PRO A 126 -4.04 -3.30 -18.64
N ILE A 127 -3.16 -3.73 -17.72
CA ILE A 127 -1.72 -3.92 -17.97
C ILE A 127 -1.54 -5.21 -18.77
N THR A 128 -1.61 -5.14 -20.10
CA THR A 128 -0.87 -6.06 -20.98
C THR A 128 -0.86 -5.53 -22.41
N LYS A 129 0.30 -5.03 -22.85
CA LYS A 129 0.86 -5.38 -24.16
C LYS A 129 2.31 -4.93 -24.21
N ASN A 130 3.17 -5.91 -24.50
CA ASN A 130 4.60 -5.75 -24.72
C ASN A 130 4.86 -4.63 -25.73
N VAL A 131 5.53 -3.57 -25.28
CA VAL A 131 6.27 -2.70 -26.19
C VAL A 131 7.56 -3.44 -26.52
N THR A 132 7.60 -4.11 -27.67
CA THR A 132 8.85 -4.62 -28.22
C THR A 132 9.63 -3.45 -28.80
N SER A 133 10.52 -2.82 -28.02
CA SER A 133 11.50 -1.89 -28.58
C SER A 133 12.76 -2.64 -28.97
N ASN A 134 12.80 -3.14 -30.20
CA ASN A 134 14.06 -3.53 -30.85
C ASN A 134 14.72 -2.26 -31.39
N SER A 135 15.68 -1.70 -30.66
CA SER A 135 16.83 -0.97 -31.24
C SER A 135 17.93 -0.77 -30.19
N PRO A 136 19.16 -1.25 -30.42
CA PRO A 136 20.30 -0.89 -29.60
C PRO A 136 20.76 0.51 -30.00
N VAL A 137 20.47 1.52 -29.17
CA VAL A 137 20.99 2.87 -29.38
C VAL A 137 22.30 3.00 -28.61
N ASN A 138 23.40 2.64 -29.29
CA ASN A 138 24.75 3.04 -28.90
C ASN A 138 24.89 4.54 -29.20
N VAL A 139 24.56 5.40 -28.24
CA VAL A 139 24.90 6.82 -28.32
C VAL A 139 25.57 7.22 -27.01
N PRO A 140 26.82 7.69 -27.01
CA PRO A 140 27.36 8.39 -25.85
C PRO A 140 26.42 9.57 -25.58
N TYR A 141 25.81 9.64 -24.39
CA TYR A 141 24.88 10.72 -24.08
C TYR A 141 25.55 12.06 -24.39
N PRO A 142 24.90 12.95 -25.17
CA PRO A 142 25.46 14.26 -25.46
C PRO A 142 25.81 14.94 -24.15
N LEU A 143 26.89 15.73 -24.15
CA LEU A 143 27.32 16.56 -23.02
C LEU A 143 26.09 17.30 -22.47
N ILE A 144 25.48 16.77 -21.41
CA ILE A 144 24.36 17.42 -20.77
C ILE A 144 24.92 18.75 -20.27
N GLY A 145 24.23 19.85 -20.59
CA GLY A 145 24.51 21.14 -19.99
C GLY A 145 24.41 21.07 -18.46
N LYS A 146 24.45 22.22 -17.78
CA LYS A 146 24.17 22.19 -16.34
C LYS A 146 22.72 21.77 -16.13
N ILE A 147 22.47 20.69 -15.41
CA ILE A 147 21.11 20.29 -15.06
C ILE A 147 20.43 21.44 -14.31
N VAL A 148 19.24 21.82 -14.78
CA VAL A 148 18.38 22.85 -14.17
C VAL A 148 17.06 22.29 -13.68
N LYS A 149 16.59 21.16 -14.22
CA LYS A 149 15.38 20.44 -13.78
C LYS A 149 15.59 18.94 -13.83
N LEU A 150 15.08 18.24 -12.83
CA LEU A 150 15.02 16.79 -12.74
C LEU A 150 13.58 16.39 -12.41
N GLU A 151 13.07 15.39 -13.12
CA GLU A 151 11.78 14.78 -12.86
C GLU A 151 11.94 13.27 -12.82
N ILE A 152 11.36 12.62 -11.83
CA ILE A 152 11.35 11.16 -11.68
C ILE A 152 9.92 10.72 -11.48
N TYR A 153 9.46 9.84 -12.36
CA TYR A 153 8.19 9.16 -12.25
C TYR A 153 8.49 7.70 -11.92
N ASN A 154 7.95 7.16 -10.83
CA ASN A 154 8.04 5.74 -10.50
C ASN A 154 6.63 5.21 -10.25
N PHE A 155 6.28 4.08 -10.87
CA PHE A 155 5.12 3.31 -10.49
C PHE A 155 5.56 2.15 -9.63
N ALA A 156 4.91 1.99 -8.48
CA ALA A 156 5.18 0.92 -7.55
C ALA A 156 5.21 -0.42 -8.31
N PRO A 157 6.25 -1.23 -8.15
CA PRO A 157 6.22 -2.61 -8.61
C PRO A 157 4.99 -3.29 -7.98
N TYR A 158 4.13 -3.85 -8.82
CA TYR A 158 2.94 -4.60 -8.42
C TYR A 158 3.38 -5.87 -7.66
N TYR A 159 3.77 -5.73 -6.40
CA TYR A 159 4.09 -6.86 -5.51
C TYR A 159 2.80 -7.48 -4.96
N GLY A 160 1.85 -7.84 -5.82
CA GLY A 160 0.60 -8.47 -5.38
C GLY A 160 -0.19 -7.69 -4.31
N LEU A 161 0.11 -6.40 -4.13
CA LEU A 161 -0.49 -5.51 -3.14
C LEU A 161 -1.91 -5.17 -3.60
N THR A 162 -2.84 -6.07 -3.31
CA THR A 162 -4.28 -5.88 -3.49
C THR A 162 -4.87 -5.00 -2.38
N HIS A 163 -4.17 -3.94 -1.98
CA HIS A 163 -4.57 -3.09 -0.85
C HIS A 163 -4.67 -1.63 -1.28
N PHE A 164 -5.90 -1.11 -1.17
CA PHE A 164 -6.39 0.21 -1.58
C PHE A 164 -5.79 1.42 -0.82
N ASP A 165 -4.75 1.19 0.00
CA ASP A 165 -4.18 2.18 0.92
C ASP A 165 -2.67 2.42 0.74
N HIS A 166 -2.03 1.77 -0.23
CA HIS A 166 -0.59 1.96 -0.53
C HIS A 166 -0.36 2.81 -1.76
N GLU A 167 0.79 3.49 -1.78
CA GLU A 167 1.15 4.35 -2.91
C GLU A 167 1.47 3.51 -4.14
N ASP A 168 0.84 3.81 -5.27
CA ASP A 168 0.95 3.07 -6.53
C ASP A 168 1.80 3.81 -7.58
N ALA A 169 1.93 5.13 -7.42
CA ALA A 169 2.79 5.96 -8.22
C ALA A 169 3.36 7.12 -7.42
N GLN A 170 4.58 7.51 -7.74
CA GLN A 170 5.25 8.66 -7.19
C GLN A 170 5.84 9.53 -8.31
N TYR A 171 5.80 10.84 -8.09
CA TYR A 171 6.39 11.84 -8.95
C TYR A 171 7.21 12.81 -8.11
N LEU A 172 8.49 12.93 -8.45
CA LEU A 172 9.40 13.92 -7.89
C LEU A 172 9.79 14.92 -8.98
N ARG A 173 9.72 16.22 -8.67
CA ARG A 173 10.30 17.30 -9.47
C ARG A 173 11.24 18.15 -8.62
N LEU A 174 12.42 18.43 -9.17
CA LEU A 174 13.41 19.35 -8.63
C LEU A 174 13.81 20.36 -9.71
N SER A 175 13.85 21.66 -9.41
CA SER A 175 14.39 22.68 -10.32
C SER A 175 15.20 23.75 -9.60
N LYS A 176 16.20 24.32 -10.30
CA LYS A 176 17.03 25.45 -9.82
C LYS A 176 16.25 26.75 -9.64
N ARG A 177 15.17 26.92 -10.39
CA ARG A 177 14.30 28.10 -10.34
C ARG A 177 13.03 27.84 -9.52
N GLU A 178 12.69 26.57 -9.34
CA GLU A 178 11.42 26.09 -8.81
C GLU A 178 11.71 24.83 -7.98
N THR A 179 11.93 25.03 -6.68
CA THR A 179 11.29 24.27 -5.59
C THR A 179 11.00 22.78 -5.76
N CYS A 180 11.35 21.98 -4.73
CA CYS A 180 11.01 20.56 -4.69
C CYS A 180 9.50 20.34 -4.64
N PHE A 181 9.02 19.41 -5.44
CA PHE A 181 7.63 19.00 -5.47
C PHE A 181 7.54 17.48 -5.57
N PHE A 182 6.80 16.87 -4.66
CA PHE A 182 6.60 15.43 -4.58
C PHE A 182 5.11 15.12 -4.52
N ILE A 183 4.65 14.21 -5.38
CA ILE A 183 3.32 13.61 -5.31
C ILE A 183 3.50 12.11 -5.13
N ALA A 184 2.70 11.53 -4.25
CA ALA A 184 2.41 10.11 -4.26
C ALA A 184 0.90 9.87 -4.37
N SER A 185 0.51 8.96 -5.27
CA SER A 185 -0.86 8.52 -5.51
C SER A 185 -1.11 7.20 -4.80
N ILE A 186 -2.35 6.94 -4.36
CA ILE A 186 -2.80 5.68 -3.75
C ILE A 186 -3.94 5.08 -4.60
N PHE A 187 -3.73 3.88 -5.13
CA PHE A 187 -4.69 3.20 -6.02
C PHE A 187 -6.01 2.87 -5.30
N GLY A 188 -7.12 3.35 -5.86
CA GLY A 188 -8.50 3.00 -5.51
C GLY A 188 -9.16 3.72 -4.34
N ASN A 189 -8.46 4.64 -3.68
CA ASN A 189 -9.07 5.61 -2.74
C ASN A 189 -9.03 7.07 -3.25
N HIS A 190 -8.45 7.32 -4.44
CA HIS A 190 -8.25 8.65 -5.04
C HIS A 190 -7.58 9.67 -4.10
N LYS A 191 -6.76 9.18 -3.17
CA LYS A 191 -5.97 10.00 -2.24
C LYS A 191 -4.61 10.25 -2.84
N MET A 192 -4.07 11.43 -2.55
CA MET A 192 -2.69 11.77 -2.88
C MET A 192 -2.02 12.44 -1.69
N ARG A 193 -0.76 12.08 -1.47
CA ARG A 193 0.17 12.80 -0.62
C ARG A 193 0.93 13.80 -1.49
N ILE A 194 0.99 15.04 -1.03
CA ILE A 194 1.71 16.11 -1.72
C ILE A 194 2.64 16.75 -0.71
N GLU A 195 3.91 16.81 -1.06
CA GLU A 195 4.95 17.40 -0.23
C GLU A 195 5.74 18.40 -1.07
N GLN A 196 6.01 19.58 -0.50
CA GLN A 196 6.79 20.64 -1.13
C GLN A 196 7.92 21.07 -0.19
N PRO A 197 8.87 20.18 0.11
CA PRO A 197 9.91 20.51 1.07
C PRO A 197 10.82 21.62 0.54
N GLU A 198 11.29 22.48 1.45
CA GLU A 198 12.36 23.40 1.12
C GLU A 198 13.66 22.62 0.86
N ILE A 199 14.32 22.94 -0.24
CA ILE A 199 15.64 22.42 -0.59
C ILE A 199 16.59 23.60 -0.81
N ASP A 200 17.71 23.62 -0.10
CA ASP A 200 18.73 24.63 -0.30
C ASP A 200 19.52 24.40 -1.60
N GLU A 201 20.11 25.47 -2.12
CA GLU A 201 20.88 25.45 -3.37
C GLU A 201 22.08 24.48 -3.30
N GLN A 202 22.65 24.27 -2.11
CA GLN A 202 23.80 23.38 -1.93
C GLN A 202 23.40 21.92 -2.13
N ASN A 203 22.30 21.48 -1.54
CA ASN A 203 21.73 20.15 -1.66
C ASN A 203 21.22 19.88 -3.07
N LEU A 204 20.55 20.86 -3.69
CA LEU A 204 20.15 20.76 -5.09
C LEU A 204 21.36 20.62 -6.02
N THR A 205 22.42 21.40 -5.77
CA THR A 205 23.67 21.30 -6.53
C THR A 205 24.34 19.94 -6.35
N LYS A 206 24.34 19.35 -5.15
CA LYS A 206 24.84 17.98 -4.92
C LYS A 206 24.05 16.94 -5.71
N ILE A 207 22.71 17.02 -5.71
CA ILE A 207 21.87 16.11 -6.50
C ILE A 207 22.20 16.23 -7.98
N PHE A 208 22.19 17.45 -8.53
CA PHE A 208 22.38 17.69 -9.96
C PHE A 208 23.80 17.35 -10.44
N SER A 209 24.83 17.73 -9.69
CA SER A 209 26.22 17.37 -10.01
C SER A 209 26.48 15.88 -9.86
N GLY A 210 25.92 15.23 -8.84
CA GLY A 210 26.05 13.78 -8.64
C GLY A 210 25.34 13.00 -9.74
N LEU A 211 24.10 13.36 -10.09
CA LEU A 211 23.38 12.74 -11.20
C LEU A 211 24.15 12.90 -12.52
N ARG A 212 24.63 14.12 -12.82
CA ARG A 212 25.47 14.37 -14.00
C ARG A 212 26.73 13.50 -14.00
N TYR A 213 27.43 13.40 -12.87
CA TYR A 213 28.61 12.55 -12.74
C TYR A 213 28.30 11.09 -13.06
N TYR A 214 27.16 10.57 -12.60
CA TYR A 214 26.73 9.21 -12.92
C TYR A 214 26.38 9.02 -14.40
N LEU A 215 25.78 10.02 -15.05
CA LEU A 215 25.41 9.98 -16.48
C LEU A 215 26.61 10.19 -17.42
N GLU A 216 27.65 10.91 -16.98
CA GLU A 216 28.86 11.21 -17.77
C GLU A 216 29.96 10.13 -17.64
N LYS A 217 29.79 9.12 -16.78
CA LYS A 217 30.76 8.04 -16.65
C LYS A 217 30.86 7.26 -17.98
N PRO A 218 32.07 7.09 -18.55
CA PRO A 218 32.24 6.31 -19.76
C PRO A 218 31.81 4.87 -19.51
N LEU A 219 30.94 4.37 -20.37
CA LEU A 219 30.51 2.97 -20.45
C LEU A 219 31.74 2.09 -20.72
N ASN A 220 32.37 1.56 -19.67
CA ASN A 220 33.36 0.50 -19.84
C ASN A 220 32.61 -0.76 -20.26
N SER A 221 32.90 -1.22 -21.48
CA SER A 221 32.30 -2.37 -22.14
C SER A 221 32.27 -3.62 -21.25
N MET A 222 31.14 -3.95 -20.61
CA MET A 222 30.95 -5.26 -19.99
C MET A 222 29.51 -5.78 -20.09
N THR A 223 29.48 -7.09 -20.29
CA THR A 223 28.44 -8.10 -20.53
C THR A 223 27.03 -7.86 -20.00
N VAL A 224 26.07 -8.04 -20.92
CA VAL A 224 24.62 -8.16 -20.66
C VAL A 224 24.34 -9.48 -19.91
N GLN A 225 23.83 -9.41 -18.68
CA GLN A 225 23.14 -10.55 -18.05
C GLN A 225 21.62 -10.33 -18.10
N ASN A 226 20.95 -11.07 -18.98
CA ASN A 226 19.50 -11.08 -19.16
C ASN A 226 18.76 -11.91 -18.09
N ASN A 227 18.87 -11.56 -16.82
CA ASN A 227 18.04 -12.16 -15.77
C ASN A 227 17.17 -11.09 -15.11
N ILE A 228 16.08 -10.71 -15.77
CA ILE A 228 15.09 -9.77 -15.21
C ILE A 228 13.91 -10.57 -14.68
N THR A 229 13.81 -10.72 -13.36
CA THR A 229 12.66 -11.33 -12.67
C THR A 229 11.67 -10.31 -12.09
N GLN A 230 12.01 -9.01 -12.05
CA GLN A 230 11.12 -7.96 -11.52
C GLN A 230 10.92 -6.83 -12.55
N VAL A 231 9.66 -6.43 -12.77
CA VAL A 231 9.28 -5.33 -13.68
C VAL A 231 9.34 -4.01 -12.91
N LYS A 232 10.47 -3.29 -13.01
CA LYS A 232 10.58 -1.91 -12.50
C LYS A 232 9.94 -0.93 -13.48
N ASN A 233 9.23 0.08 -12.99
CA ASN A 233 8.45 1.00 -13.82
C ASN A 233 8.77 2.46 -13.50
N TYR A 234 9.92 2.98 -13.96
CA TYR A 234 10.25 4.40 -13.76
C TYR A 234 10.67 5.10 -15.06
N VAL A 235 10.51 6.43 -15.08
CA VAL A 235 10.94 7.36 -16.14
C VAL A 235 11.63 8.55 -15.50
N ILE A 236 12.80 8.93 -16.02
CA ILE A 236 13.54 10.12 -15.60
C ILE A 236 13.50 11.14 -16.72
N ARG A 237 13.19 12.41 -16.42
CA ARG A 237 13.41 13.53 -17.35
C ARG A 237 14.39 14.52 -16.76
N ILE A 238 15.31 14.98 -17.59
CA ILE A 238 16.36 15.93 -17.23
C ILE A 238 16.27 17.10 -18.19
N THR A 239 16.20 18.32 -17.65
CA THR A 239 16.33 19.55 -18.44
C THR A 239 17.66 20.22 -18.13
N ASP A 240 18.39 20.59 -19.17
CA ASP A 240 19.65 21.35 -19.04
C ASP A 240 19.44 22.88 -19.13
N ASP A 241 20.51 23.63 -18.96
CA ASP A 241 20.53 25.10 -19.03
C ASP A 241 20.36 25.67 -20.44
N HIS A 242 20.24 24.81 -21.44
CA HIS A 242 19.89 25.15 -22.82
C HIS A 242 18.43 24.78 -23.17
N GLU A 243 17.63 24.38 -22.17
CA GLU A 243 16.24 23.94 -22.31
C GLU A 243 16.07 22.63 -23.12
N ASN A 244 17.15 21.85 -23.30
CA ASN A 244 17.04 20.52 -23.88
C ASN A 244 16.46 19.55 -22.83
N VAL A 245 15.50 18.73 -23.25
CA VAL A 245 14.88 17.70 -22.41
C VAL A 245 15.38 16.32 -22.83
N PHE A 246 15.96 15.59 -21.88
CA PHE A 246 16.42 14.22 -22.03
C PHE A 246 15.50 13.31 -21.21
N GLU A 247 14.86 12.34 -21.85
CA GLU A 247 14.06 11.31 -21.18
C GLU A 247 14.84 10.00 -21.16
N LEU A 248 14.88 9.35 -19.99
CA LEU A 248 15.53 8.06 -19.77
C LEU A 248 14.48 7.09 -19.23
N SER A 249 14.26 5.99 -19.95
CA SER A 249 13.44 4.87 -19.48
C SER A 249 14.31 3.71 -19.04
N ARG A 250 13.73 2.75 -18.31
CA ARG A 250 14.41 1.53 -17.85
C ARG A 250 15.16 0.79 -18.98
N ASP A 251 14.55 0.66 -20.16
CA ASP A 251 15.15 -0.05 -21.31
C ASP A 251 16.41 0.64 -21.87
N GLN A 252 16.56 1.94 -21.61
CA GLN A 252 17.75 2.72 -21.96
C GLN A 252 18.82 2.71 -20.86
N LEU A 253 18.48 2.24 -19.66
CA LEU A 253 19.37 2.09 -18.49
C LEU A 253 19.74 0.63 -18.21
N HIS A 254 19.23 -0.33 -18.99
CA HIS A 254 19.41 -1.78 -18.82
C HIS A 254 20.75 -2.36 -19.32
N TRP A 255 21.64 -1.53 -19.86
CA TRP A 255 22.92 -2.00 -20.43
C TRP A 255 24.06 -2.11 -19.41
N PHE A 256 23.72 -2.18 -18.13
CA PHE A 256 24.70 -2.06 -17.07
C PHE A 256 24.38 -2.98 -15.89
N GLU A 257 25.39 -3.50 -15.19
CA GLU A 257 25.22 -4.14 -13.87
C GLU A 257 24.83 -3.06 -12.84
N TRP A 258 23.54 -2.69 -12.78
CA TRP A 258 23.04 -1.43 -12.20
C TRP A 258 22.29 -1.52 -10.87
N GLY A 259 22.31 -2.64 -10.16
CA GLY A 259 21.72 -2.71 -8.81
C GLY A 259 22.32 -1.69 -7.83
N SER A 260 23.60 -1.31 -8.01
CA SER A 260 24.30 -0.35 -7.14
C SER A 260 24.00 1.12 -7.48
N ILE A 261 23.95 1.50 -8.75
CA ILE A 261 23.83 2.92 -9.13
C ILE A 261 22.40 3.46 -9.08
N GLU A 262 21.38 2.65 -9.37
CA GLU A 262 19.97 3.02 -9.13
C GLU A 262 19.79 3.33 -7.64
N SER A 263 20.36 2.48 -6.79
CA SER A 263 20.41 2.65 -5.34
C SER A 263 21.27 3.85 -4.92
N ASP A 264 22.40 4.11 -5.60
CA ASP A 264 23.26 5.25 -5.31
C ASP A 264 22.59 6.58 -5.66
N ILE A 265 21.95 6.68 -6.83
CA ILE A 265 21.22 7.88 -7.26
C ILE A 265 20.02 8.09 -6.34
N SER A 266 19.26 7.03 -6.06
CA SER A 266 18.12 7.11 -5.14
C SER A 266 18.56 7.51 -3.73
N GLY A 267 19.67 6.94 -3.24
CA GLY A 267 20.30 7.29 -1.98
C GLY A 267 20.85 8.71 -1.95
N LEU A 268 21.44 9.19 -3.05
CA LEU A 268 21.90 10.58 -3.20
C LEU A 268 20.72 11.54 -3.07
N ILE A 269 19.60 11.26 -3.73
CA ILE A 269 18.41 12.11 -3.67
C ILE A 269 17.82 12.08 -2.25
N ARG A 270 17.56 10.89 -1.67
CA ARG A 270 17.03 10.77 -0.29
C ARG A 270 17.92 11.43 0.76
N LYS A 271 19.25 11.36 0.63
CA LYS A 271 20.19 12.02 1.58
C LYS A 271 20.10 13.55 1.55
N ASN A 272 19.62 14.13 0.45
CA ASN A 272 19.55 15.58 0.24
C ASN A 272 18.11 16.12 0.21
N LEU A 273 17.11 15.30 0.53
CA LEU A 273 15.70 15.68 0.64
C LEU A 273 15.09 15.12 1.94
N PRO A 274 14.13 15.81 2.58
CA PRO A 274 13.51 15.34 3.81
C PRO A 274 12.39 14.29 3.60
N ILE A 275 12.31 13.68 2.41
CA ILE A 275 11.33 12.65 2.07
C ILE A 275 12.10 11.34 1.86
N ASN A 276 12.13 10.46 2.87
CA ASN A 276 12.98 9.26 2.83
C ASN A 276 12.30 8.07 2.15
N ASP A 277 10.97 8.02 2.14
CA ASP A 277 10.17 6.90 1.65
C ASP A 277 9.91 6.91 0.14
N MET A 278 10.52 7.85 -0.61
CA MET A 278 10.41 7.90 -2.07
C MET A 278 10.93 6.61 -2.73
N TYR A 279 10.24 6.06 -3.72
CA TYR A 279 10.58 4.86 -4.51
C TYR A 279 11.73 5.10 -5.47
N LEU A 280 11.76 6.25 -6.15
CA LEU A 280 12.83 6.68 -7.06
C LEU A 280 13.19 5.61 -8.11
N LEU A 281 14.44 5.13 -8.16
CA LEU A 281 14.90 4.18 -9.19
C LEU A 281 15.12 2.77 -8.63
N ASP A 282 15.22 2.65 -7.31
CA ASP A 282 15.46 1.39 -6.60
C ASP A 282 14.18 0.81 -5.95
N ASP A 283 13.02 1.41 -6.25
CA ASP A 283 11.68 1.12 -5.73
C ASP A 283 11.50 1.29 -4.22
N ASN A 284 12.59 1.53 -3.48
CA ASN A 284 12.60 1.68 -2.02
C ASN A 284 11.69 0.67 -1.32
N THR A 285 11.97 -0.62 -1.46
CA THR A 285 11.15 -1.64 -0.80
C THR A 285 11.10 -1.38 0.71
N HIS A 286 10.02 -1.79 1.37
CA HIS A 286 9.81 -1.62 2.81
C HIS A 286 10.81 -2.49 3.59
N TYR A 287 12.09 -2.13 3.55
CA TYR A 287 13.14 -2.90 4.16
C TYR A 287 12.89 -2.93 5.66
N PHE A 288 12.48 -4.11 6.11
CA PHE A 288 12.21 -4.42 7.49
C PHE A 288 13.50 -4.26 8.30
N LYS A 289 13.49 -3.33 9.27
CA LYS A 289 14.63 -3.08 10.15
C LYS A 289 14.46 -3.81 11.48
N ARG A 290 13.36 -3.55 12.16
CA ARG A 290 13.12 -4.08 13.51
C ARG A 290 11.64 -4.26 13.79
N LEU A 291 11.29 -5.32 14.52
CA LEU A 291 9.95 -5.59 15.04
C LEU A 291 10.05 -5.82 16.53
N VAL A 292 9.16 -5.20 17.29
CA VAL A 292 8.91 -5.51 18.69
C VAL A 292 7.43 -5.79 18.84
N LEU A 293 7.09 -6.97 19.35
CA LEU A 293 5.71 -7.39 19.62
C LEU A 293 5.62 -7.85 21.06
N ASP A 294 4.88 -7.08 21.85
CA ASP A 294 4.52 -7.43 23.22
C ASP A 294 3.08 -7.94 23.25
N TYR A 295 2.88 -9.08 23.88
CA TYR A 295 1.59 -9.72 24.10
C TYR A 295 1.33 -9.87 25.61
N ARG A 296 0.11 -9.56 26.03
CA ARG A 296 -0.32 -9.66 27.43
C ARG A 296 -1.74 -10.21 27.53
N GLN A 297 -1.99 -10.94 28.63
CA GLN A 297 -3.31 -11.39 29.02
C GLN A 297 -3.73 -10.70 30.35
N ASN A 298 -4.89 -10.03 30.41
CA ASN A 298 -5.36 -9.26 31.59
C ASN A 298 -5.37 -10.14 32.85
N ASP A 299 -5.15 -9.49 34.00
CA ASP A 299 -5.03 -10.02 35.37
C ASP A 299 -3.91 -11.04 35.64
N SER A 300 -3.26 -11.59 34.60
CA SER A 300 -2.02 -12.35 34.75
C SER A 300 -0.78 -11.44 34.59
N GLU A 301 0.31 -11.69 35.33
CA GLU A 301 1.61 -11.11 34.94
C GLU A 301 2.25 -11.85 33.75
N ASP A 302 1.48 -12.72 33.08
CA ASP A 302 1.93 -13.48 31.92
C ASP A 302 2.13 -12.54 30.74
N LYS A 303 3.33 -12.62 30.18
CA LYS A 303 3.75 -11.74 29.09
C LYS A 303 4.66 -12.47 28.14
N GLU A 304 4.46 -12.19 26.87
CA GLU A 304 5.33 -12.61 25.80
C GLU A 304 5.87 -11.37 25.10
N SER A 305 7.15 -11.39 24.77
CA SER A 305 7.80 -10.32 24.04
C SER A 305 8.68 -10.94 22.96
N LEU A 306 8.48 -10.51 21.72
CA LEU A 306 9.23 -10.92 20.56
C LEU A 306 9.93 -9.69 19.98
N GLU A 307 11.23 -9.78 19.79
CA GLU A 307 12.04 -8.80 19.11
C GLU A 307 12.78 -9.45 17.94
N ILE A 308 12.73 -8.81 16.79
CA ILE A 308 13.48 -9.18 15.59
C ILE A 308 14.20 -7.93 15.13
N ASP A 309 15.52 -8.00 15.01
CA ASP A 309 16.37 -6.93 14.50
C ASP A 309 17.14 -7.48 13.29
N ASN A 310 16.74 -7.00 12.11
CA ASN A 310 17.26 -7.45 10.83
C ASN A 310 18.66 -6.87 10.51
N GLU A 311 18.98 -5.70 11.05
CA GLU A 311 20.30 -5.07 10.86
C GLU A 311 21.38 -5.88 11.56
N THR A 312 21.14 -6.26 12.81
CA THR A 312 22.06 -7.05 13.64
C THR A 312 21.92 -8.55 13.38
N GLY A 313 20.76 -9.02 12.89
CA GLY A 313 20.48 -10.44 12.73
C GLY A 313 20.08 -11.14 14.02
N LEU A 314 19.41 -10.41 14.92
CA LEU A 314 18.98 -10.89 16.23
C LEU A 314 17.48 -11.23 16.19
N LEU A 315 17.13 -12.39 16.75
CA LEU A 315 15.78 -12.71 17.17
C LEU A 315 15.82 -13.04 18.66
N SER A 316 15.00 -12.35 19.45
CA SER A 316 14.83 -12.58 20.88
C SER A 316 13.36 -12.84 21.17
N TYR A 317 13.08 -13.92 21.89
CA TYR A 317 11.73 -14.20 22.39
C TYR A 317 11.82 -14.47 23.88
N ILE A 318 10.94 -13.83 24.65
CA ILE A 318 10.84 -13.99 26.09
C ILE A 318 9.39 -14.26 26.44
N ARG A 319 9.15 -15.33 27.20
CA ARG A 319 7.88 -15.62 27.85
C ARG A 319 8.09 -15.64 29.35
N ILE A 320 7.20 -15.00 30.08
CA ILE A 320 7.10 -15.06 31.53
C ILE A 320 5.70 -15.57 31.84
N GLU A 321 5.63 -16.62 32.64
CA GLU A 321 4.42 -17.35 32.98
C GLU A 321 4.38 -17.53 34.51
N ASN A 322 3.33 -16.99 35.14
CA ASN A 322 3.08 -17.18 36.55
C ASN A 322 2.33 -18.49 36.74
N ASN A 323 2.67 -19.17 37.82
CA ASN A 323 2.01 -20.41 38.16
C ASN A 323 1.80 -20.43 39.67
N ASP A 324 0.56 -20.65 40.10
CA ASP A 324 0.17 -20.69 41.51
C ASP A 324 0.94 -21.76 42.31
N ASP A 325 1.51 -22.76 41.63
CA ASP A 325 2.33 -23.82 42.23
C ASP A 325 3.77 -23.37 42.57
N TYR A 326 4.21 -22.19 42.09
CA TYR A 326 5.58 -21.70 42.25
C TYR A 326 5.63 -20.26 42.77
N ASP A 327 6.52 -20.01 43.74
CA ASP A 327 6.72 -18.66 44.33
C ASP A 327 7.34 -17.65 43.34
N GLU A 328 7.98 -18.13 42.26
CA GLU A 328 8.61 -17.29 41.23
C GLU A 328 8.08 -17.63 39.83
N PRO A 329 7.92 -16.64 38.94
CA PRO A 329 7.46 -16.86 37.58
C PRO A 329 8.47 -17.66 36.75
N ILE A 330 7.95 -18.54 35.91
CA ILE A 330 8.76 -19.30 34.95
C ILE A 330 9.10 -18.39 33.77
N LYS A 331 10.39 -18.18 33.54
CA LYS A 331 10.90 -17.43 32.38
C LYS A 331 11.51 -18.36 31.34
N VAL A 332 10.95 -18.34 30.14
CA VAL A 332 11.53 -18.97 28.94
C VAL A 332 12.09 -17.88 28.05
N ALA A 333 13.34 -18.03 27.61
CA ALA A 333 13.97 -17.07 26.72
C ALA A 333 14.75 -17.78 25.60
N TYR A 334 14.49 -17.38 24.36
CA TYR A 334 15.28 -17.77 23.19
C TYR A 334 15.99 -16.56 22.64
N ARG A 335 17.25 -16.75 22.26
CA ARG A 335 18.06 -15.75 21.56
C ARG A 335 18.78 -16.41 20.40
N ILE A 336 18.52 -15.95 19.20
CA ILE A 336 19.13 -16.43 17.97
C ILE A 336 19.86 -15.25 17.34
N GLN A 337 21.15 -15.42 17.08
CA GLN A 337 21.98 -14.44 16.38
C GLN A 337 22.50 -15.07 15.08
N ASN A 338 21.85 -14.76 13.97
CA ASN A 338 22.26 -15.26 12.66
C ASN A 338 21.78 -14.29 11.57
N GLN A 339 22.70 -13.45 11.10
CA GLN A 339 22.36 -12.37 10.16
C GLN A 339 21.82 -12.88 8.83
N ASP A 340 22.42 -13.93 8.26
CA ASP A 340 21.99 -14.47 6.97
C ASP A 340 20.61 -15.12 7.06
N LEU A 341 20.37 -15.90 8.12
CA LEU A 341 19.07 -16.55 8.34
C LEU A 341 17.96 -15.53 8.56
N ILE A 342 18.17 -14.52 9.40
CA ILE A 342 17.17 -13.49 9.68
C ILE A 342 16.92 -12.65 8.42
N LYS A 343 17.97 -12.17 7.74
CA LYS A 343 17.81 -11.40 6.50
C LYS A 343 17.04 -12.17 5.43
N THR A 344 17.42 -13.42 5.17
CA THR A 344 16.75 -14.24 4.15
C THR A 344 15.30 -14.54 4.54
N SER A 345 15.01 -14.72 5.83
CA SER A 345 13.64 -15.00 6.30
C SER A 345 12.73 -13.77 6.27
N PHE A 346 13.29 -12.56 6.27
CA PHE A 346 12.54 -11.30 6.35
C PHE A 346 12.85 -10.33 5.20
N GLU A 347 13.45 -10.81 4.10
CA GLU A 347 13.88 -9.97 2.95
C GLU A 347 12.71 -9.19 2.33
N ASP A 348 11.58 -9.87 2.12
CA ASP A 348 10.34 -9.29 1.58
C ASP A 348 9.25 -9.10 2.65
N PHE A 349 9.64 -9.06 3.93
CA PHE A 349 8.68 -8.97 5.02
C PHE A 349 8.13 -7.56 5.19
N TRP A 350 6.81 -7.46 5.32
CA TRP A 350 6.09 -6.24 5.67
C TRP A 350 4.84 -6.61 6.47
N LEU A 351 4.24 -5.63 7.14
CA LEU A 351 2.97 -5.82 7.84
C LEU A 351 1.93 -4.82 7.31
N ALA A 352 0.74 -5.33 7.00
CA ALA A 352 -0.38 -4.51 6.61
C ALA A 352 -0.88 -3.66 7.78
N HIS A 353 -1.41 -2.49 7.46
CA HIS A 353 -2.11 -1.69 8.46
C HIS A 353 -3.35 -2.48 8.94
N PRO A 354 -3.63 -2.55 10.25
CA PRO A 354 -4.88 -3.12 10.75
C PRO A 354 -6.09 -2.36 10.17
N LYS A 355 -7.12 -3.10 9.74
CA LYS A 355 -8.26 -2.54 9.01
C LYS A 355 -9.20 -1.69 9.85
N ASP A 356 -9.21 -1.85 11.18
CA ASP A 356 -10.10 -1.10 12.06
C ASP A 356 -9.50 -0.89 13.45
N ARG A 357 -9.54 0.36 13.92
CA ARG A 357 -9.38 0.70 15.34
C ARG A 357 -10.72 0.46 16.02
N ARG A 358 -11.11 -0.80 16.24
CA ARG A 358 -12.24 -1.06 17.15
C ARG A 358 -11.88 -0.47 18.51
N VAL A 359 -12.82 0.26 19.12
CA VAL A 359 -12.72 0.67 20.52
C VAL A 359 -12.51 -0.61 21.31
N VAL A 360 -11.38 -0.70 22.02
CA VAL A 360 -11.04 -1.86 22.84
C VAL A 360 -12.19 -2.08 23.82
N ASP A 361 -12.87 -3.21 23.71
CA ASP A 361 -13.78 -3.64 24.76
C ASP A 361 -12.94 -3.86 26.02
N GLU A 362 -13.26 -3.14 27.10
CA GLU A 362 -12.51 -3.22 28.35
C GLU A 362 -12.56 -4.64 28.95
N THR A 363 -13.53 -5.46 28.54
CA THR A 363 -13.65 -6.86 28.98
C THR A 363 -12.71 -7.81 28.24
N GLU A 364 -12.07 -7.42 27.14
CA GLU A 364 -11.15 -8.32 26.42
C GLU A 364 -9.78 -8.39 27.08
N ASP A 365 -9.37 -9.63 27.32
CA ASP A 365 -8.24 -10.00 28.14
C ASP A 365 -6.94 -10.09 27.34
N LYS A 366 -6.97 -10.31 26.02
CA LYS A 366 -5.73 -10.53 25.24
C LYS A 366 -5.39 -9.32 24.38
N LYS A 367 -4.34 -8.61 24.78
CA LYS A 367 -3.90 -7.35 24.19
C LYS A 367 -2.48 -7.46 23.65
N TYR A 368 -2.15 -6.60 22.70
CA TYR A 368 -0.79 -6.50 22.19
C TYR A 368 -0.36 -5.06 21.92
N HIS A 369 0.95 -4.87 21.84
CA HIS A 369 1.60 -3.67 21.33
C HIS A 369 2.66 -4.10 20.30
N LEU A 370 2.58 -3.57 19.10
CA LEU A 370 3.42 -3.91 17.95
C LEU A 370 4.09 -2.64 17.44
N LEU A 371 5.42 -2.65 17.43
CA LEU A 371 6.25 -1.63 16.84
C LEU A 371 7.06 -2.22 15.69
N VAL A 372 7.00 -1.59 14.51
CA VAL A 372 7.75 -2.00 13.32
C VAL A 372 8.51 -0.82 12.76
N GLU A 373 9.83 -0.92 12.77
CA GLU A 373 10.72 0.05 12.16
C GLU A 373 11.09 -0.42 10.75
N TYR A 374 10.95 0.50 9.79
CA TYR A 374 11.45 0.33 8.43
C TYR A 374 12.63 1.27 8.22
N LYS A 375 13.50 0.95 7.24
CA LYS A 375 14.67 1.78 6.96
C LYS A 375 14.32 3.20 6.54
N ASN A 376 13.32 3.34 5.67
CA ASN A 376 13.00 4.58 4.98
C ASN A 376 11.53 5.00 5.13
N PHE A 377 10.68 4.16 5.73
CA PHE A 377 9.26 4.41 5.94
C PHE A 377 8.96 4.77 7.40
N PRO A 378 7.85 5.46 7.67
CA PRO A 378 7.41 5.73 9.04
C PRO A 378 7.32 4.45 9.88
N THR A 379 7.70 4.57 11.15
CA THR A 379 7.50 3.50 12.13
C THR A 379 6.02 3.22 12.30
N LEU A 380 5.65 1.94 12.23
CA LEU A 380 4.33 1.49 12.61
C LEU A 380 4.29 1.25 14.11
N ASP A 381 3.30 1.83 14.77
CA ASP A 381 3.05 1.69 16.21
C ASP A 381 1.56 1.41 16.42
N TYR A 382 1.25 0.18 16.83
CA TYR A 382 -0.11 -0.31 16.98
C TYR A 382 -0.30 -1.00 18.32
N ALA A 383 -1.46 -0.76 18.93
CA ALA A 383 -1.95 -1.54 20.04
C ALA A 383 -3.40 -1.93 19.80
N GLY A 384 -3.80 -3.09 20.30
CA GLY A 384 -5.15 -3.59 20.11
C GLY A 384 -5.40 -4.94 20.77
N ILE A 385 -6.53 -5.54 20.40
CA ILE A 385 -6.90 -6.89 20.80
C ILE A 385 -6.14 -7.89 19.92
N PHE A 386 -5.60 -8.93 20.53
CA PHE A 386 -4.83 -9.96 19.83
C PHE A 386 -5.76 -10.97 19.16
N ASP A 387 -6.32 -10.60 18.00
CA ASP A 387 -7.25 -11.39 17.19
C ASP A 387 -7.16 -11.06 15.68
N ARG A 388 -8.02 -11.66 14.84
CA ARG A 388 -8.00 -11.50 13.37
C ARG A 388 -8.30 -10.08 12.89
N ILE A 389 -8.88 -9.25 13.74
CA ILE A 389 -9.39 -7.91 13.39
C ILE A 389 -8.38 -6.86 13.84
N GLY A 390 -7.88 -7.00 15.07
CA GLY A 390 -6.89 -6.10 15.65
C GLY A 390 -5.53 -6.26 15.00
N LEU A 391 -5.12 -7.48 14.64
CA LEU A 391 -3.81 -7.72 14.06
C LEU A 391 -3.70 -7.34 12.57
N PRO A 392 -2.48 -7.05 12.08
CA PRO A 392 -2.19 -6.92 10.65
C PRO A 392 -2.77 -8.08 9.83
N ALA A 393 -3.37 -7.77 8.67
CA ALA A 393 -4.04 -8.76 7.83
C ALA A 393 -3.12 -9.93 7.40
N ASN A 394 -1.82 -9.68 7.30
CA ASN A 394 -0.79 -10.64 6.93
C ASN A 394 0.07 -11.11 8.13
N PHE A 395 -0.43 -10.99 9.37
CA PHE A 395 0.28 -11.44 10.58
C PHE A 395 0.68 -12.92 10.53
N SER A 396 -0.08 -13.78 9.84
CA SER A 396 0.27 -15.19 9.64
C SER A 396 1.63 -15.38 8.95
N ASN A 397 2.05 -14.44 8.09
CA ASN A 397 3.34 -14.50 7.40
C ASN A 397 4.51 -14.35 8.39
N LEU A 398 4.35 -13.50 9.42
CA LEU A 398 5.32 -13.39 10.52
C LEU A 398 5.45 -14.74 11.23
N VAL A 399 4.32 -15.37 11.57
CA VAL A 399 4.30 -16.67 12.25
C VAL A 399 4.94 -17.77 11.40
N GLU A 400 4.71 -17.78 10.09
CA GLU A 400 5.33 -18.75 9.18
C GLU A 400 6.85 -18.59 9.15
N ASN A 401 7.36 -17.36 9.05
CA ASN A 401 8.80 -17.09 9.05
C ASN A 401 9.44 -17.44 10.40
N LEU A 402 8.78 -17.11 11.52
CA LEU A 402 9.22 -17.52 12.85
C LEU A 402 9.27 -19.05 12.98
N SER A 403 8.29 -19.76 12.42
CA SER A 403 8.22 -21.23 12.47
C SER A 403 9.38 -21.88 11.71
N LYS A 404 9.86 -21.26 10.61
CA LYS A 404 11.05 -21.71 9.87
C LYS A 404 12.33 -21.56 10.69
N ILE A 405 12.48 -20.43 11.40
CA ILE A 405 13.68 -20.12 12.18
C ILE A 405 13.71 -20.92 13.49
N MET A 406 12.56 -21.08 14.14
CA MET A 406 12.44 -21.57 15.52
C MET A 406 11.66 -22.89 15.61
N SER A 407 11.80 -23.76 14.63
CA SER A 407 11.09 -25.06 14.58
C SER A 407 11.32 -25.96 15.80
N THR A 408 12.38 -25.71 16.57
CA THR A 408 12.75 -26.46 17.79
C THR A 408 12.40 -25.76 19.09
N CYS A 409 11.92 -24.50 19.04
CA CYS A 409 11.58 -23.71 20.23
C CYS A 409 10.14 -24.00 20.66
N THR A 410 9.88 -23.96 21.97
CA THR A 410 8.52 -23.99 22.49
C THR A 410 7.97 -22.57 22.58
N PHE A 411 6.83 -22.33 21.97
CA PHE A 411 6.21 -21.02 22.00
C PHE A 411 5.04 -20.95 22.96
N GLY A 412 4.69 -19.73 23.35
CA GLY A 412 3.42 -19.41 23.99
C GLY A 412 2.36 -19.01 22.97
N GLN A 413 1.48 -18.12 23.40
CA GLN A 413 0.27 -17.72 22.70
C GLN A 413 0.56 -16.79 21.50
N ILE A 414 1.71 -16.10 21.45
CA ILE A 414 2.03 -15.11 20.40
C ILE A 414 2.05 -15.68 18.99
N ILE A 415 2.27 -17.00 18.84
CA ILE A 415 2.21 -17.70 17.55
C ILE A 415 1.09 -18.74 17.47
N ASP A 416 0.23 -18.86 18.49
CA ASP A 416 -0.82 -19.87 18.47
C ASP A 416 -1.98 -19.39 17.58
N PRO A 417 -2.24 -20.04 16.41
CA PRO A 417 -3.33 -19.68 15.53
C PRO A 417 -4.71 -19.76 16.19
N LYS A 418 -4.86 -20.52 17.27
CA LYS A 418 -6.12 -20.55 18.04
C LYS A 418 -6.38 -19.25 18.80
N ILE A 419 -5.34 -18.46 19.05
CA ILE A 419 -5.41 -17.20 19.77
C ILE A 419 -5.56 -16.06 18.77
N TYR A 420 -4.57 -15.83 17.91
CA TYR A 420 -4.62 -14.72 16.95
C TYR A 420 -5.65 -14.95 15.83
N GLY A 421 -6.08 -16.19 15.60
CA GLY A 421 -7.08 -16.56 14.59
C GLY A 421 -8.54 -16.44 15.06
N ARG A 422 -8.82 -15.79 16.20
CA ARG A 422 -10.19 -15.57 16.70
C ARG A 422 -10.85 -14.32 16.12
N GLY A 423 -12.18 -14.23 16.23
CA GLY A 423 -12.98 -13.06 15.85
C GLY A 423 -13.51 -13.08 14.40
N ARG A 424 -14.77 -12.67 14.23
CA ARG A 424 -15.41 -12.45 12.93
C ARG A 424 -14.97 -11.11 12.34
N LYS A 425 -14.50 -11.10 11.10
CA LYS A 425 -14.09 -9.85 10.42
C LYS A 425 -15.26 -8.90 10.24
N ASP A 426 -16.43 -9.42 9.90
CA ASP A 426 -17.67 -8.68 9.71
C ASP A 426 -18.90 -9.57 9.95
N ASP A 427 -20.09 -8.97 9.82
CA ASP A 427 -21.38 -9.63 10.07
C ASP A 427 -21.76 -10.68 9.02
N THR A 428 -20.97 -10.88 7.97
CA THR A 428 -21.22 -11.87 6.90
C THR A 428 -20.52 -13.21 7.14
N GLU A 429 -19.47 -13.24 7.96
CA GLU A 429 -18.79 -14.50 8.33
C GLU A 429 -19.66 -15.32 9.32
N PHE A 430 -19.73 -16.64 9.16
CA PHE A 430 -20.36 -17.56 10.10
C PHE A 430 -19.34 -18.15 11.08
N ILE A 431 -19.73 -18.29 12.36
CA ILE A 431 -18.93 -19.03 13.34
C ILE A 431 -19.27 -20.51 13.23
N VAL A 432 -18.32 -21.29 12.75
CA VAL A 432 -18.44 -22.74 12.57
C VAL A 432 -17.65 -23.46 13.65
N CYS A 433 -18.34 -24.10 14.58
CA CYS A 433 -17.75 -24.97 15.57
C CYS A 433 -17.61 -26.39 15.02
N GLU A 434 -16.40 -26.92 15.04
CA GLU A 434 -16.13 -28.34 14.87
C GLU A 434 -16.26 -29.03 16.21
N VAL A 435 -17.12 -30.04 16.29
CA VAL A 435 -17.39 -30.79 17.52
C VAL A 435 -17.07 -32.27 17.34
N THR A 436 -16.76 -32.96 18.44
CA THR A 436 -16.63 -34.41 18.45
C THR A 436 -17.49 -35.04 19.54
N PHE A 437 -18.09 -36.18 19.23
CA PHE A 437 -18.90 -36.96 20.17
C PHE A 437 -18.07 -37.86 21.08
N GLN A 438 -16.83 -38.16 20.68
CA GLN A 438 -15.91 -39.03 21.41
C GLN A 438 -14.48 -38.62 21.11
N LYS A 439 -13.56 -38.79 22.07
CA LYS A 439 -12.15 -38.39 21.91
C LYS A 439 -11.54 -39.10 20.68
N GLY A 440 -11.04 -38.32 19.72
CA GLY A 440 -10.47 -38.84 18.46
C GLY A 440 -11.50 -39.29 17.40
N GLY A 441 -12.80 -39.06 17.62
CA GLY A 441 -13.86 -39.38 16.67
C GLY A 441 -14.01 -38.35 15.54
N THR A 442 -14.94 -38.63 14.62
CA THR A 442 -15.30 -37.75 13.50
C THR A 442 -15.67 -36.35 13.98
N ARG A 443 -15.20 -35.32 13.25
CA ARG A 443 -15.54 -33.92 13.48
C ARG A 443 -16.81 -33.56 12.72
N TYR A 444 -17.74 -32.88 13.39
CA TYR A 444 -18.99 -32.40 12.80
C TYR A 444 -19.05 -30.88 12.90
N SER A 445 -19.58 -30.21 11.88
CA SER A 445 -19.69 -28.75 11.85
C SER A 445 -21.07 -28.29 12.31
N TYR A 446 -21.10 -27.36 13.25
CA TYR A 446 -22.31 -26.67 13.71
C TYR A 446 -22.08 -25.15 13.70
N LEU A 447 -23.17 -24.41 13.54
CA LEU A 447 -23.16 -22.94 13.57
C LEU A 447 -23.44 -22.42 14.98
N THR A 448 -22.92 -21.24 15.29
CA THR A 448 -23.27 -20.50 16.51
C THR A 448 -23.25 -19.00 16.25
N SER A 449 -24.01 -18.25 17.04
CA SER A 449 -23.88 -16.79 17.16
C SER A 449 -23.17 -16.37 18.45
N ASP A 450 -22.85 -17.33 19.33
CA ASP A 450 -22.14 -17.08 20.57
C ASP A 450 -20.62 -17.05 20.31
N GLU A 451 -20.06 -15.84 20.21
CA GLU A 451 -18.63 -15.58 20.01
C GLU A 451 -17.77 -15.95 21.22
N THR A 452 -18.38 -16.15 22.38
CA THR A 452 -17.63 -16.45 23.59
C THR A 452 -17.17 -17.91 23.63
N ILE A 453 -17.74 -18.81 22.82
CA ILE A 453 -17.46 -20.27 22.83
C ILE A 453 -15.98 -20.51 22.50
N LYS A 454 -15.30 -21.32 23.33
CA LYS A 454 -13.88 -21.65 23.19
C LYS A 454 -13.68 -23.11 22.80
N ILE A 455 -12.55 -23.40 22.15
CA ILE A 455 -12.12 -24.78 21.93
C ILE A 455 -11.91 -25.45 23.30
N GLY A 456 -12.56 -26.58 23.52
CA GLY A 456 -12.59 -27.24 24.83
C GLY A 456 -13.98 -27.25 25.46
N ASP A 457 -14.81 -26.25 25.16
CA ASP A 457 -16.13 -26.12 25.75
C ASP A 457 -17.03 -27.30 25.40
N LYS A 458 -17.92 -27.64 26.33
CA LYS A 458 -19.03 -28.55 26.08
C LYS A 458 -20.21 -27.74 25.58
N VAL A 459 -20.90 -28.22 24.56
CA VAL A 459 -22.07 -27.55 23.95
C VAL A 459 -23.17 -28.56 23.67
N PHE A 460 -24.42 -28.09 23.67
CA PHE A 460 -25.56 -28.90 23.27
C PHE A 460 -25.79 -28.75 21.76
N VAL A 461 -25.90 -29.89 21.06
CA VAL A 461 -26.14 -29.94 19.62
C VAL A 461 -27.29 -30.88 19.25
N PRO A 462 -28.12 -30.54 18.25
CA PRO A 462 -29.16 -31.42 17.73
C PRO A 462 -28.61 -32.49 16.78
N VAL A 463 -28.86 -33.77 17.07
CA VAL A 463 -28.48 -34.91 16.23
C VAL A 463 -29.67 -35.61 15.58
N GLY A 464 -29.43 -36.21 14.41
CA GLY A 464 -30.44 -36.95 13.66
C GLY A 464 -31.59 -36.09 13.13
N TYR A 465 -32.61 -36.73 12.57
CA TYR A 465 -33.80 -36.08 12.03
C TYR A 465 -34.70 -35.51 13.13
N ASN A 466 -34.81 -36.20 14.26
CA ASN A 466 -35.69 -35.82 15.37
C ASN A 466 -35.10 -34.71 16.27
N GLY A 467 -33.91 -34.18 15.96
CA GLY A 467 -33.29 -33.08 16.70
C GLY A 467 -32.92 -33.40 18.15
N GLN A 468 -32.65 -34.67 18.47
CA GLN A 468 -32.27 -35.09 19.82
C GLN A 468 -31.02 -34.31 20.28
N GLN A 469 -31.07 -33.73 21.47
CA GLN A 469 -29.93 -32.97 22.00
C GLN A 469 -28.85 -33.90 22.53
N LYS A 470 -27.59 -33.61 22.21
CA LYS A 470 -26.42 -34.26 22.79
C LYS A 470 -25.40 -33.22 23.26
N ILE A 471 -24.72 -33.52 24.35
CA ILE A 471 -23.55 -32.76 24.80
C ILE A 471 -22.34 -33.25 24.03
N VAL A 472 -21.60 -32.33 23.43
CA VAL A 472 -20.39 -32.60 22.64
C VAL A 472 -19.30 -31.62 22.99
N LYS A 473 -18.04 -31.98 22.72
CA LYS A 473 -16.90 -31.10 22.95
C LYS A 473 -16.52 -30.35 21.68
N VAL A 474 -16.33 -29.04 21.78
CA VAL A 474 -15.77 -28.21 20.69
C VAL A 474 -14.28 -28.51 20.55
N VAL A 475 -13.85 -28.85 19.34
CA VAL A 475 -12.47 -29.22 18.99
C VAL A 475 -11.84 -28.30 17.95
N GLY A 476 -12.62 -27.42 17.32
CA GLY A 476 -12.16 -26.41 16.40
C GLY A 476 -13.20 -25.31 16.21
N ILE A 477 -12.75 -24.12 15.86
CA ILE A 477 -13.62 -22.99 15.52
C ILE A 477 -13.06 -22.39 14.23
N ARG A 478 -13.93 -22.16 13.25
CA ARG A 478 -13.60 -21.52 11.98
C ARG A 478 -14.57 -20.37 11.73
N TYR A 479 -14.11 -19.35 11.04
CA TYR A 479 -14.91 -18.20 10.60
C TYR A 479 -14.94 -18.24 9.08
N LEU A 480 -16.11 -18.46 8.49
CA LEU A 480 -16.26 -18.78 7.06
C LEU A 480 -17.36 -17.95 6.44
N ASN A 481 -17.17 -17.49 5.21
CA ASN A 481 -18.26 -16.96 4.41
C ASN A 481 -19.20 -18.08 3.96
N GLU A 482 -20.41 -17.74 3.52
CA GLU A 482 -21.41 -18.72 3.07
C GLU A 482 -20.85 -19.66 1.98
N ALA A 483 -20.07 -19.13 1.04
CA ALA A 483 -19.45 -19.88 -0.05
C ALA A 483 -18.41 -20.92 0.42
N ASP A 484 -17.81 -20.72 1.61
CA ASP A 484 -16.75 -21.57 2.16
C ASP A 484 -17.27 -22.57 3.20
N LEU A 485 -18.58 -22.58 3.45
CA LEU A 485 -19.20 -23.50 4.41
C LEU A 485 -19.02 -24.96 3.96
N PRO A 486 -18.75 -25.88 4.90
CA PRO A 486 -18.53 -27.30 4.57
C PRO A 486 -19.78 -28.00 4.02
N LEU A 487 -20.96 -27.40 4.27
CA LEU A 487 -22.26 -27.82 3.77
C LEU A 487 -23.09 -26.57 3.47
N PRO A 488 -24.07 -26.65 2.55
CA PRO A 488 -25.07 -25.60 2.38
C PRO A 488 -25.68 -25.14 3.71
N LEU A 489 -25.94 -23.84 3.83
CA LEU A 489 -26.37 -23.19 5.07
C LEU A 489 -27.63 -23.85 5.67
N ASP A 490 -28.57 -24.28 4.82
CA ASP A 490 -29.81 -24.96 5.20
C ASP A 490 -29.61 -26.37 5.78
N LYS A 491 -28.44 -26.98 5.54
CA LYS A 491 -28.08 -28.32 6.05
C LYS A 491 -27.25 -28.27 7.32
N LEU A 492 -26.64 -27.12 7.62
CA LEU A 492 -25.92 -26.91 8.86
C LEU A 492 -26.89 -26.71 10.01
N LYS A 493 -26.52 -27.27 11.16
CA LYS A 493 -27.31 -27.17 12.39
C LYS A 493 -26.66 -26.19 13.34
N TRP A 494 -27.48 -25.57 14.18
CA TRP A 494 -27.02 -24.59 15.17
C TRP A 494 -26.77 -25.27 16.53
N ILE A 495 -25.73 -24.81 17.22
CA ILE A 495 -25.54 -25.05 18.65
C ILE A 495 -26.73 -24.42 19.37
N THR A 496 -27.35 -25.17 20.29
CA THR A 496 -28.56 -24.71 20.98
C THR A 496 -28.24 -23.96 22.26
N LYS A 497 -27.19 -24.35 22.99
CA LYS A 497 -26.68 -23.67 24.19
C LYS A 497 -25.32 -24.21 24.61
N ARG A 498 -24.60 -23.45 25.44
CA ARG A 498 -23.44 -23.95 26.19
C ARG A 498 -23.82 -25.09 27.13
N GLY A 499 -22.89 -26.03 27.30
CA GLY A 499 -22.93 -27.05 28.34
C GLY A 499 -22.23 -26.54 29.58
N LEU A 500 -22.85 -26.70 30.74
CA LEU A 500 -22.19 -26.52 32.03
C LEU A 500 -21.23 -27.69 32.26
N ASP A 501 -20.11 -27.44 32.95
CA ASP A 501 -19.32 -28.55 33.47
C ASP A 501 -20.14 -29.25 34.56
N PRO A 502 -20.13 -30.59 34.66
CA PRO A 502 -20.88 -31.31 35.71
C PRO A 502 -20.51 -30.89 37.13
N ASP A 503 -19.33 -30.30 37.32
CA ASP A 503 -18.82 -29.82 38.61
C ASP A 503 -19.32 -28.40 38.97
N GLU A 504 -20.07 -27.73 38.09
CA GLU A 504 -20.76 -26.46 38.36
C GLU A 504 -22.24 -26.64 38.74
N GLU A 505 -22.69 -27.86 39.06
CA GLU A 505 -23.97 -28.04 39.74
C GLU A 505 -23.85 -27.66 41.22
N ILE A 506 -24.20 -26.40 41.50
CA ILE A 506 -24.89 -25.96 42.73
C ILE A 506 -24.06 -26.11 44.02
N ILE A 507 -23.25 -25.08 44.32
CA ILE A 507 -23.23 -24.57 45.69
C ILE A 507 -24.51 -23.72 45.83
N LEU A 508 -25.42 -24.20 46.68
CA LEU A 508 -26.75 -23.65 46.97
C LEU A 508 -26.76 -22.15 47.28
#